data_AF-A0A0D0DEC6-F1
#
_entry.id   AF-A0A0D0DEC6-F1
#
_cell.length_a   1.000
_cell.length_b   1.000
_cell.length_c   1.000
_cell.angle_alpha   90.00
_cell.angle_beta   90.00
_cell.angle_gamma   90.00
#
_symmetry.space_group_name_H-M   'P 1'
#
loop_
_entity.id
_entity.type
_entity.pdbx_description
1 polymer ?
#
loop_
_entity_poly.entity_id
_entity_poly.type
_entity_poly.pdbx_seq_one_letter_code
_entity_poly.pdbx_strand_id
1 'polypeptide(L)'
;LKLVSSLPKQHISLILWLCTTHITLNKHLHHIKKIASPLCPNCNKIETVEHFLTSCPQYTCECHTLSNILSRNASSVPFLL
;
A
#
# COMPACT_ATOMS: atom_id res chain seq x y z
N LEU A 1 15.66 10.79 -1.30
CA LEU A 1 16.05 9.46 -0.75
C LEU A 1 16.75 9.48 0.63
N LYS A 2 17.13 10.64 1.20
CA LYS A 2 17.74 10.73 2.55
C LYS A 2 16.86 10.19 3.71
N LEU A 3 15.55 10.07 3.52
CA LEU A 3 14.61 9.64 4.57
C LEU A 3 14.60 8.12 4.80
N VAL A 4 14.92 7.34 3.78
CA VAL A 4 14.89 5.86 3.84
C VAL A 4 16.28 5.24 4.00
N SER A 5 17.35 6.06 4.03
CA SER A 5 18.73 5.57 4.10
C SER A 5 19.10 4.88 5.41
N SER A 6 18.32 5.09 6.48
CA SER A 6 18.47 4.39 7.76
C SER A 6 17.76 3.03 7.80
N LEU A 7 16.93 2.71 6.80
CA LEU A 7 16.19 1.46 6.74
C LEU A 7 17.03 0.34 6.11
N PRO A 8 16.80 -0.93 6.49
CA PRO A 8 17.34 -2.07 5.77
C PRO A 8 16.93 -2.03 4.29
N LYS A 9 17.85 -2.43 3.39
CA LYS A 9 17.62 -2.39 1.93
C LYS A 9 16.30 -3.02 1.50
N GLN A 10 15.90 -4.13 2.14
CA GLN A 10 14.65 -4.82 1.86
C GLN A 10 13.41 -3.94 2.09
N HIS A 11 13.38 -3.14 3.16
CA HIS A 11 12.29 -2.22 3.43
C HIS A 11 12.26 -1.07 2.41
N ILE A 12 13.42 -0.58 2.01
CA ILE A 12 13.52 0.45 0.96
C ILE A 12 12.93 -0.07 -0.36
N SER A 13 13.27 -1.29 -0.74
CA SER A 13 12.72 -1.93 -1.95
C SER A 13 11.20 -2.09 -1.88
N LEU A 14 10.66 -2.51 -0.72
CA LEU A 14 9.22 -2.63 -0.51
C LEU A 14 8.50 -1.28 -0.62
N ILE A 15 9.05 -0.22 -0.01
CA ILE A 15 8.50 1.14 -0.11
C ILE A 15 8.53 1.61 -1.57
N LEU A 16 9.63 1.37 -2.28
CA LEU A 16 9.74 1.75 -3.71
C LEU A 16 8.72 0.99 -4.57
N TRP A 17 8.48 -0.29 -4.31
CA TRP A 17 7.46 -1.08 -5.01
C TRP A 17 6.05 -0.62 -4.68
N LEU A 18 5.79 -0.18 -3.44
CA LEU A 18 4.54 0.47 -3.07
C LEU A 18 4.33 1.76 -3.89
N CYS A 19 5.31 2.67 -3.88
CA CYS A 19 5.27 3.94 -4.62
C CYS A 19 5.04 3.74 -6.13
N THR A 20 5.73 2.77 -6.72
CA THR A 20 5.61 2.47 -8.15
C THR A 20 4.44 1.53 -8.48
N THR A 21 3.63 1.13 -7.49
CA THR A 21 2.50 0.19 -7.63
C THR A 21 2.89 -1.19 -8.18
N HIS A 22 4.19 -1.53 -8.14
CA HIS A 22 4.78 -2.81 -8.55
C HIS A 22 4.88 -3.81 -7.38
N ILE A 23 3.96 -3.73 -6.42
CA ILE A 23 3.90 -4.62 -5.27
C ILE A 23 2.92 -5.79 -5.51
N THR A 24 3.11 -6.88 -4.77
CA THR A 24 2.29 -8.10 -4.79
C THR A 24 0.90 -7.91 -4.15
N LEU A 25 0.19 -6.83 -4.48
CA LEU A 25 -1.23 -6.64 -4.14
C LEU A 25 -2.12 -7.22 -5.24
N ASN A 26 -3.31 -7.66 -4.87
CA ASN A 26 -4.18 -8.43 -5.75
C ASN A 26 -4.58 -7.68 -7.03
N LYS A 27 -4.73 -6.34 -7.00
CA LYS A 27 -4.96 -5.57 -8.23
C LYS A 27 -3.81 -5.76 -9.23
N HIS A 28 -2.57 -5.65 -8.78
CA HIS A 28 -1.39 -5.79 -9.64
C HIS A 28 -1.23 -7.24 -10.10
N LEU A 29 -1.35 -8.20 -9.18
CA LEU A 29 -1.26 -9.63 -9.49
C LEU A 29 -2.33 -10.08 -10.50
N HIS A 30 -3.55 -9.56 -10.38
CA HIS A 30 -4.62 -9.82 -11.33
C HIS A 30 -4.32 -9.21 -12.70
N HIS A 31 -3.79 -7.99 -12.75
CA HIS A 31 -3.39 -7.34 -14.00
C HIS A 31 -2.34 -8.14 -14.77
N ILE A 32 -1.36 -8.74 -14.07
CA ILE A 32 -0.37 -9.64 -14.67
C ILE A 32 -0.83 -11.11 -14.79
N LYS A 33 -2.13 -11.38 -14.57
CA LYS A 33 -2.77 -12.70 -14.68
C LYS A 33 -2.18 -13.78 -13.76
N LYS A 34 -1.57 -13.38 -12.64
CA LYS A 34 -1.06 -14.31 -11.61
C LYS A 34 -2.14 -14.86 -10.70
N ILE A 35 -3.23 -14.11 -10.51
CA ILE A 35 -4.38 -14.51 -9.69
C ILE A 35 -5.69 -14.25 -10.44
N ALA A 36 -6.75 -14.96 -10.04
CA ALA A 36 -8.04 -14.91 -10.71
C ALA A 36 -8.93 -13.71 -10.31
N SER A 37 -8.68 -13.10 -9.15
CA SER A 37 -9.51 -12.01 -8.62
C SER A 37 -8.65 -10.88 -8.05
N PRO A 38 -8.97 -9.60 -8.33
CA PRO A 38 -8.24 -8.45 -7.78
C PRO A 38 -8.70 -8.07 -6.37
N LEU A 39 -9.62 -8.84 -5.76
CA LEU A 39 -10.26 -8.49 -4.50
C LEU A 39 -9.38 -8.83 -3.29
N CYS A 40 -9.44 -7.98 -2.27
CA CYS A 40 -8.88 -8.22 -0.95
C CYS A 40 -9.68 -9.35 -0.27
N PRO A 41 -9.02 -10.39 0.27
CA PRO A 41 -9.70 -11.51 0.92
C PRO A 41 -10.45 -11.12 2.19
N ASN A 42 -10.10 -9.99 2.81
CA ASN A 42 -10.66 -9.58 4.10
C ASN A 42 -11.90 -8.69 3.98
N CYS A 43 -12.05 -7.93 2.89
CA CYS A 43 -13.16 -6.99 2.75
C CYS A 43 -13.80 -6.95 1.36
N ASN A 44 -13.39 -7.84 0.44
CA ASN A 44 -13.94 -7.98 -0.91
C ASN A 44 -13.95 -6.68 -1.76
N LYS A 45 -13.05 -5.74 -1.47
CA LYS A 45 -12.79 -4.55 -2.31
C LYS A 45 -11.56 -4.78 -3.17
N ILE A 46 -11.42 -4.07 -4.28
CA ILE A 46 -10.22 -4.16 -5.12
C ILE A 46 -8.99 -3.77 -4.28
N GLU A 47 -8.00 -4.65 -4.19
CA GLU A 47 -6.81 -4.43 -3.37
C GLU A 47 -5.80 -3.53 -4.10
N THR A 48 -6.04 -2.22 -4.03
CA THR A 48 -5.13 -1.18 -4.51
C THR A 48 -4.12 -0.79 -3.41
N VAL A 49 -3.05 -0.08 -3.78
CA VAL A 49 -2.10 0.49 -2.79
C VAL A 49 -2.83 1.46 -1.85
N GLU A 50 -3.70 2.31 -2.39
CA GLU A 50 -4.54 3.20 -1.59
C GLU A 50 -5.40 2.41 -0.60
N HIS A 51 -6.09 1.36 -1.06
CA HIS A 51 -6.91 0.51 -0.20
C HIS A 51 -6.08 -0.09 0.94
N PHE A 52 -4.95 -0.68 0.59
CA PHE A 52 -4.03 -1.32 1.53
C PHE A 52 -3.52 -0.34 2.60
N LEU A 53 -3.15 0.89 2.21
CA LEU A 53 -2.56 1.87 3.12
C LEU A 53 -3.59 2.63 3.97
N THR A 54 -4.82 2.84 3.48
CA THR A 54 -5.75 3.79 4.12
C THR A 54 -7.06 3.18 4.61
N SER A 55 -7.50 2.04 4.07
CA SER A 55 -8.89 1.58 4.28
C SER A 55 -9.08 0.08 4.45
N CYS A 56 -8.01 -0.72 4.41
CA CYS A 56 -8.12 -2.16 4.59
C CYS A 56 -8.45 -2.49 6.05
N PRO A 57 -9.59 -3.16 6.33
CA PRO A 57 -9.99 -3.48 7.71
C PRO A 57 -8.99 -4.39 8.44
N GLN A 58 -8.25 -5.20 7.68
CA GLN A 58 -7.20 -6.07 8.23
C GLN A 58 -6.09 -5.27 8.90
N TYR A 59 -5.79 -4.07 8.41
CA TYR A 59 -4.68 -3.24 8.83
C TYR A 59 -5.16 -1.94 9.49
N THR A 60 -6.31 -1.98 10.17
CA THR A 60 -6.97 -0.77 10.68
C THR A 60 -6.05 0.01 11.64
N CYS A 61 -5.26 -0.69 12.47
CA CYS A 61 -4.33 -0.05 13.41
C CYS A 61 -3.19 0.66 12.69
N GLU A 62 -2.63 0.03 11.66
CA GLU A 62 -1.55 0.55 10.83
C GLU A 62 -2.05 1.72 9.97
N CYS A 63 -3.22 1.59 9.33
CA CYS A 63 -3.87 2.66 8.59
C CYS A 63 -4.14 3.86 9.50
N HIS A 64 -4.60 3.64 10.73
CA HIS A 64 -4.83 4.72 11.70
C HIS A 64 -3.52 5.40 12.09
N THR A 65 -2.46 4.63 12.36
CA THR A 65 -1.13 5.17 12.68
C THR A 65 -0.58 5.99 11.53
N LEU A 66 -0.66 5.47 10.30
CA LEU A 66 -0.23 6.16 9.09
C LEU A 66 -1.03 7.45 8.87
N SER A 67 -2.35 7.41 9.05
CA SER A 67 -3.22 8.57 8.96
C SER A 67 -2.88 9.65 9.98
N ASN A 68 -2.58 9.27 11.23
CA ASN A 68 -2.18 10.22 12.26
C ASN A 68 -0.85 10.90 11.93
N ILE A 69 0.12 10.16 11.38
CA ILE A 69 1.43 10.69 10.99
C ILE A 69 1.30 11.65 9.80
N LEU A 70 0.49 11.28 8.79
CA LEU A 70 0.33 12.06 7.56
C LEU A 70 -0.72 13.17 7.68
N SER A 71 -1.54 13.15 8.73
CA SER A 71 -2.63 14.10 8.97
C SER A 71 -3.52 14.28 7.73
N ARG A 72 -3.82 15.52 7.31
CA ARG A 72 -4.69 15.81 6.15
C ARG A 72 -4.14 15.30 4.81
N ASN A 73 -2.86 14.94 4.73
CA ASN A 73 -2.24 14.45 3.49
C ASN A 73 -2.47 12.94 3.29
N ALA A 74 -2.97 12.23 4.29
CA ALA A 74 -3.21 10.79 4.24
C ALA A 74 -4.27 10.37 3.21
N SER A 75 -5.19 11.29 2.85
CA SER A 75 -6.31 11.01 1.95
C SER A 75 -5.96 11.15 0.47
N SER A 76 -4.73 11.56 0.14
CA SER A 76 -4.33 11.85 -1.23
C SER A 76 -3.25 10.86 -1.67
N VAL A 77 -3.61 9.98 -2.61
CA VAL A 77 -2.69 9.01 -3.25
C VAL A 77 -1.37 9.64 -3.72
N PRO A 78 -1.32 10.83 -4.37
CA PRO A 78 -0.05 11.45 -4.76
C PRO A 78 0.80 12.02 -3.59
N PHE A 79 0.31 11.98 -2.35
CA PHE A 79 1.12 12.24 -1.15
C PHE A 79 1.58 10.93 -0.49
N LEU A 80 0.99 9.79 -0.86
CA LEU A 80 1.37 8.45 -0.42
C LEU A 80 2.39 7.79 -1.36
N LEU A 81 2.47 8.25 -2.62
CA LEU A 81 3.30 7.73 -3.73
C LEU A 81 4.06 8.87 -4.41
#